data_AF-A0A286UI50-F1
#
_entry.id   AF-A0A286UI50-F1
#
_cell.length_a   1.000
_cell.length_b   1.000
_cell.length_c   1.000
_cell.angle_alpha   90.00
_cell.angle_beta   90.00
_cell.angle_gamma   90.00
#
_symmetry.space_group_name_H-M   'P 1'
#
loop_
_entity.id
_entity.type
_entity.pdbx_description
1 polymer ?
#
loop_
_entity_poly.entity_id
_entity_poly.type
_entity_poly.pdbx_seq_one_letter_code
_entity_poly.pdbx_strand_id
1 'polypeptide(L)'
;MSVFSALSLSQSFIYENPSITKLAVYLSSLQKGFATATVESIESKRRELFKLVEKYTLHFPAFSGSIQQMHNEQVVLLTGATDSLGSNILAHLISRPEVTRIYSMSRPYSTGISVKERHIIAFKRESLDIGLLEDLKVILMDGNAASPGFKIDRVLYDQTADSVTHIIHNAWRVNFNVSVSSFESNIKSVRNFIDLSLSDTRSNPAHLIFISSVGVLRNSREHKLMPERYQLQPDNAIGMGYGESKWVSEEIIRRASEITPLRSTIIRCGQMTGG
;
A
#
# COMPACT_ATOMS: atom_id res chain seq x y z
N MET A 1 15.04 38.28 -31.78
CA MET A 1 13.61 37.91 -31.70
C MET A 1 13.50 36.69 -30.80
N SER A 2 12.79 36.86 -29.68
CA SER A 2 12.59 35.86 -28.64
C SER A 2 11.70 34.73 -29.15
N VAL A 3 12.20 33.49 -29.12
CA VAL A 3 11.40 32.27 -29.25
C VAL A 3 11.71 31.36 -28.07
N PHE A 4 11.48 31.86 -26.86
CA PHE A 4 11.20 30.97 -25.74
C PHE A 4 9.68 30.81 -25.69
N SER A 5 9.16 29.90 -26.51
CA SER A 5 7.82 29.35 -26.24
C SER A 5 7.88 28.79 -24.82
N ALA A 6 7.01 29.25 -23.93
CA ALA A 6 6.94 28.72 -22.57
C ALA A 6 6.70 27.20 -22.67
N LEU A 7 7.75 26.42 -22.43
CA LEU A 7 7.66 24.97 -22.33
C LEU A 7 6.75 24.70 -21.13
N SER A 8 5.57 24.16 -21.39
CA SER A 8 4.68 23.64 -20.36
C SER A 8 5.37 22.43 -19.73
N LEU A 9 6.14 22.68 -18.66
CA LEU A 9 6.78 21.64 -17.87
C LEU A 9 5.77 21.14 -16.84
N SER A 10 5.59 19.82 -16.74
CA SER A 10 4.77 19.23 -15.68
C SER A 10 5.38 19.55 -14.33
N GLN A 11 4.58 19.78 -13.29
CA GLN A 11 5.11 20.02 -11.93
C GLN A 11 5.97 18.84 -11.42
N SER A 12 5.84 17.65 -12.00
CA SER A 12 6.60 16.45 -11.64
C SER A 12 8.00 16.37 -12.29
N PHE A 13 8.33 17.20 -13.29
CA PHE A 13 9.52 16.99 -14.13
C PHE A 13 10.85 17.00 -13.34
N ILE A 14 10.93 17.79 -12.28
CA ILE A 14 12.11 17.88 -11.39
C ILE A 14 12.32 16.56 -10.63
N TYR A 15 11.24 15.91 -10.22
CA TYR A 15 11.29 14.67 -9.46
C TYR A 15 11.57 13.45 -10.35
N GLU A 16 11.10 13.48 -11.59
CA GLU A 16 11.40 12.46 -12.60
C GLU A 16 12.87 12.52 -13.06
N ASN A 17 13.50 13.70 -12.93
CA ASN A 17 14.87 13.95 -13.34
C ASN A 17 15.71 14.51 -12.16
N PRO A 18 16.03 13.69 -11.14
CA PRO A 18 16.61 14.18 -9.88
C PRO A 18 18.11 14.57 -9.97
N SER A 19 18.69 14.63 -11.18
CA SER A 19 20.08 15.06 -11.37
C SER A 19 20.21 16.03 -12.53
N ILE A 20 21.24 16.89 -12.47
CA ILE A 20 21.54 17.88 -13.52
C ILE A 20 21.65 17.22 -14.89
N THR A 21 22.32 16.05 -14.96
CA THR A 21 22.45 15.28 -16.19
C THR A 21 21.10 14.82 -16.75
N LYS A 22 20.22 14.29 -15.90
CA LYS A 22 18.88 13.84 -16.32
C LYS A 22 18.01 15.01 -16.78
N LEU A 23 18.07 16.14 -16.07
CA LEU A 23 17.37 17.37 -16.44
C LEU A 23 17.85 17.91 -17.79
N ALA A 24 19.16 17.94 -18.02
CA ALA A 24 19.74 18.40 -19.28
C ALA A 24 19.32 17.52 -20.46
N VAL A 25 19.31 16.20 -20.27
CA VAL A 25 18.83 15.24 -21.29
C VAL A 25 17.34 15.45 -21.59
N TYR A 26 16.51 15.60 -20.54
CA TYR A 26 15.08 15.84 -20.69
C TYR A 26 14.79 17.16 -21.42
N LEU A 27 15.42 18.26 -21.03
CA LEU A 27 15.24 19.56 -21.70
C LEU A 27 15.72 19.53 -23.16
N SER A 28 16.81 18.79 -23.45
CA SER A 28 17.30 18.60 -24.82
C SER A 28 16.37 17.74 -25.68
N SER A 29 15.66 16.77 -25.10
CA SER A 29 14.70 15.95 -25.84
C SER A 29 13.42 16.73 -26.18
N LEU A 30 12.98 17.64 -25.31
CA LEU A 30 11.84 18.54 -25.61
C LEU A 30 12.08 19.41 -26.85
N GLN A 31 13.34 19.77 -27.10
CA GLN A 31 13.75 20.54 -28.28
C GLN A 31 13.69 19.73 -29.58
N LYS A 32 13.68 18.39 -29.51
CA LYS A 32 13.73 17.48 -30.67
C LYS A 32 12.37 16.91 -31.10
N GLY A 33 11.28 17.20 -30.38
CA GLY A 33 9.90 16.86 -30.76
C GLY A 33 9.11 16.07 -29.70
N PHE A 34 7.91 16.54 -29.34
CA PHE A 34 7.10 16.08 -28.20
C PHE A 34 6.32 14.77 -28.39
N ALA A 35 6.02 14.35 -29.63
CA ALA A 35 5.06 13.26 -29.89
C ALA A 35 5.68 11.85 -29.85
N THR A 36 6.91 11.68 -30.31
CA THR A 36 7.62 10.39 -30.25
C THR A 36 8.14 10.09 -28.84
N ALA A 37 8.60 11.12 -28.13
CA ALA A 37 9.07 11.01 -26.75
C ALA A 37 7.96 10.59 -25.75
N THR A 38 6.70 10.95 -26.00
CA THR A 38 5.57 10.62 -25.10
C THR A 38 5.09 9.18 -25.24
N VAL A 39 5.03 8.62 -26.46
CA VAL A 39 4.68 7.21 -26.67
C VAL A 39 5.79 6.28 -26.18
N GLU A 40 7.05 6.60 -26.49
CA GLU A 40 8.21 5.83 -26.01
C GLU A 40 8.34 5.87 -24.48
N SER A 41 7.92 6.99 -23.86
CA SER A 41 7.84 7.16 -22.40
C SER A 41 6.76 6.29 -21.74
N ILE A 42 5.55 6.18 -22.34
CA ILE A 42 4.46 5.34 -21.79
C ILE A 42 4.83 3.86 -21.85
N GLU A 43 5.36 3.38 -22.97
CA GLU A 43 5.80 1.98 -23.09
C GLU A 43 6.93 1.66 -22.10
N SER A 44 7.88 2.59 -21.93
CA SER A 44 8.93 2.47 -20.93
C SER A 44 8.36 2.38 -19.51
N LYS A 45 7.37 3.23 -19.20
CA LYS A 45 6.68 3.19 -17.91
C LYS A 45 5.92 1.90 -17.70
N ARG A 46 5.20 1.40 -18.72
CA ARG A 46 4.51 0.11 -18.66
C ARG A 46 5.48 -1.03 -18.30
N ARG A 47 6.65 -1.06 -18.94
CA ARG A 47 7.71 -2.03 -18.61
C ARG A 47 8.24 -1.85 -17.18
N GLU A 48 8.42 -0.62 -16.70
CA GLU A 48 8.84 -0.35 -15.32
C GLU A 48 7.83 -0.92 -14.30
N LEU A 49 6.54 -0.69 -14.51
CA LEU A 49 5.49 -1.18 -13.62
C LEU A 49 5.40 -2.72 -13.62
N PHE A 50 5.40 -3.35 -14.80
CA PHE A 50 5.38 -4.80 -14.88
C PHE A 50 6.65 -5.44 -14.30
N LYS A 51 7.81 -4.82 -14.46
CA LYS A 51 9.05 -5.29 -13.83
C LYS A 51 8.95 -5.30 -12.30
N LEU A 52 8.32 -4.28 -11.70
CA LEU A 52 8.05 -4.26 -10.26
C LEU A 52 7.07 -5.37 -9.85
N VAL A 53 5.98 -5.54 -10.60
CA VAL A 53 5.02 -6.63 -10.37
C VAL A 53 5.74 -7.98 -10.40
N GLU A 54 6.45 -8.27 -11.49
CA GLU A 54 7.20 -9.51 -11.67
C GLU A 54 8.13 -9.77 -10.49
N LYS A 55 8.97 -8.78 -10.15
CA LYS A 55 9.92 -8.84 -9.03
C LYS A 55 9.26 -9.30 -7.72
N TYR A 56 8.05 -8.84 -7.43
CA TYR A 56 7.34 -9.14 -6.18
C TYR A 56 6.33 -10.29 -6.30
N THR A 57 6.19 -10.90 -7.47
CA THR A 57 5.33 -12.09 -7.68
C THR A 57 6.10 -13.40 -7.81
N LEU A 58 7.44 -13.37 -7.70
CA LEU A 58 8.26 -14.59 -7.74
C LEU A 58 8.12 -15.38 -6.44
N HIS A 59 7.97 -16.71 -6.54
CA HIS A 59 8.08 -17.65 -5.42
C HIS A 59 7.18 -17.31 -4.21
N PHE A 60 5.86 -17.27 -4.38
CA PHE A 60 4.98 -17.22 -3.21
C PHE A 60 5.17 -18.48 -2.33
N PRO A 61 5.01 -18.37 -0.99
CA PRO A 61 5.03 -19.52 -0.12
C PRO A 61 3.99 -20.56 -0.54
N ALA A 62 4.40 -21.82 -0.58
CA ALA A 62 3.46 -22.92 -0.78
C ALA A 62 2.62 -23.05 0.50
N PHE A 63 1.31 -22.80 0.39
CA PHE A 63 0.39 -23.10 1.48
C PHE A 63 0.15 -24.61 1.52
N SER A 64 0.54 -25.24 2.64
CA SER A 64 0.35 -26.68 2.89
C SER A 64 -0.71 -26.97 3.96
N GLY A 65 -1.40 -25.95 4.46
CA GLY A 65 -2.44 -26.08 5.47
C GLY A 65 -3.74 -26.68 4.92
N SER A 66 -4.64 -27.04 5.85
CA SER A 66 -6.01 -27.42 5.50
C SER A 66 -6.93 -26.20 5.59
N ILE A 67 -7.74 -25.98 4.56
CA ILE A 67 -8.79 -24.96 4.60
C ILE A 67 -9.87 -25.45 5.57
N GLN A 68 -10.09 -24.69 6.64
CA GLN A 68 -11.02 -25.01 7.73
C GLN A 68 -12.25 -24.10 7.68
N GLN A 69 -13.30 -24.46 8.43
CA GLN A 69 -14.44 -23.57 8.61
C GLN A 69 -13.99 -22.30 9.34
N MET A 70 -14.37 -21.13 8.83
CA MET A 70 -14.01 -19.87 9.50
C MET A 70 -14.73 -19.75 10.84
N HIS A 71 -13.95 -19.53 11.90
CA HIS A 71 -14.47 -19.17 13.21
C HIS A 71 -14.95 -17.72 13.21
N ASN A 72 -15.87 -17.39 14.12
CA ASN A 72 -16.40 -16.03 14.24
C ASN A 72 -15.40 -15.05 14.89
N GLU A 73 -14.42 -15.57 15.63
CA GLU A 73 -13.39 -14.74 16.28
C GLU A 73 -12.39 -14.19 15.26
N GLN A 74 -12.08 -12.90 15.40
CA GLN A 74 -11.22 -12.15 14.50
C GLN A 74 -10.00 -11.61 15.24
N VAL A 75 -8.83 -11.95 14.74
CA VAL A 75 -7.56 -11.32 15.09
C VAL A 75 -7.10 -10.49 13.90
N VAL A 76 -6.91 -9.19 14.11
CA VAL A 76 -6.66 -8.21 13.04
C VAL A 76 -5.27 -7.64 13.16
N LEU A 77 -4.47 -7.68 12.09
CA LEU A 77 -3.28 -6.85 11.96
C LEU A 77 -3.64 -5.59 11.17
N LEU A 78 -3.52 -4.43 11.80
CA LEU A 78 -3.78 -3.13 11.18
C LEU A 78 -2.47 -2.37 11.02
N THR A 79 -2.21 -1.87 9.82
CA THR A 79 -1.12 -0.90 9.60
C THR A 79 -1.69 0.48 9.35
N GLY A 80 -0.98 1.53 9.78
CA GLY A 80 -1.37 2.91 9.46
C GLY A 80 -2.41 3.48 10.43
N ALA A 81 -2.56 2.88 11.62
CA ALA A 81 -3.50 3.33 12.64
C ALA A 81 -3.22 4.74 13.22
N THR A 82 -2.11 5.38 12.81
CA THR A 82 -1.76 6.75 13.22
C THR A 82 -2.18 7.82 12.20
N ASP A 83 -2.68 7.42 11.02
CA ASP A 83 -3.33 8.35 10.08
C ASP A 83 -4.83 8.47 10.36
N SER A 84 -5.53 9.35 9.63
CA SER A 84 -6.94 9.67 9.89
C SER A 84 -7.85 8.46 9.69
N LEU A 85 -7.75 7.79 8.54
CA LEU A 85 -8.55 6.59 8.25
C LEU A 85 -8.22 5.45 9.21
N GLY A 86 -6.93 5.18 9.44
CA GLY A 86 -6.49 4.07 10.25
C GLY A 86 -6.84 4.20 11.73
N SER A 87 -6.81 5.40 12.29
CA SER A 87 -7.22 5.62 13.70
C SER A 87 -8.71 5.40 13.90
N ASN A 88 -9.54 5.86 12.94
CA ASN A 88 -10.97 5.55 12.93
C ASN A 88 -11.24 4.04 12.76
N ILE A 89 -10.53 3.37 11.84
CA ILE A 89 -10.61 1.89 11.71
C ILE A 89 -10.26 1.22 13.04
N LEU A 90 -9.18 1.65 13.71
CA LEU A 90 -8.77 1.08 14.99
C LEU A 90 -9.86 1.23 16.05
N ALA A 91 -10.43 2.43 16.23
CA ALA A 91 -11.51 2.67 17.18
C ALA A 91 -12.74 1.80 16.89
N HIS A 92 -13.10 1.64 15.62
CA HIS A 92 -14.20 0.75 15.22
C HIS A 92 -13.88 -0.72 15.49
N LEU A 93 -12.65 -1.19 15.26
CA LEU A 93 -12.28 -2.58 15.53
C LEU A 93 -12.31 -2.92 17.02
N ILE A 94 -11.87 -1.99 17.88
CA ILE A 94 -11.84 -2.21 19.35
C ILE A 94 -13.26 -2.46 19.89
N SER A 95 -14.24 -1.71 19.40
CA SER A 95 -15.65 -1.82 19.83
C SER A 95 -16.38 -3.08 19.33
N ARG A 96 -15.77 -3.87 18.43
CA ARG A 96 -16.41 -5.08 17.89
C ARG A 96 -16.19 -6.29 18.81
N PRO A 97 -17.26 -6.98 19.25
CA PRO A 97 -17.14 -8.13 20.14
C PRO A 97 -16.44 -9.33 19.50
N GLU A 98 -16.61 -9.53 18.19
CA GLU A 98 -15.95 -10.59 17.42
C GLU A 98 -14.45 -10.37 17.24
N VAL A 99 -13.96 -9.13 17.38
CA VAL A 99 -12.53 -8.82 17.34
C VAL A 99 -11.94 -9.09 18.72
N THR A 100 -11.12 -10.13 18.81
CA THR A 100 -10.52 -10.60 20.08
C THR A 100 -9.10 -10.07 20.28
N ARG A 101 -8.42 -9.65 19.21
CA ARG A 101 -7.06 -9.08 19.26
C ARG A 101 -6.76 -8.21 18.05
N ILE A 102 -6.01 -7.13 18.28
CA ILE A 102 -5.61 -6.16 17.27
C ILE A 102 -4.12 -5.88 17.38
N TYR A 103 -3.36 -6.33 16.39
CA TYR A 103 -1.95 -5.96 16.21
C TYR A 103 -1.87 -4.66 15.41
N SER A 104 -1.72 -3.52 16.09
CA SER A 104 -1.57 -2.21 15.44
C SER A 104 -0.10 -1.91 15.17
N MET A 105 0.32 -2.11 13.92
CA MET A 105 1.71 -1.89 13.52
C MET A 105 1.93 -0.49 12.96
N SER A 106 2.89 0.22 13.54
CA SER A 106 3.37 1.50 13.07
C SER A 106 4.87 1.45 12.77
N ARG A 107 5.30 2.21 11.75
CA ARG A 107 6.72 2.29 11.39
C ARG A 107 7.55 2.88 12.54
N PRO A 108 8.78 2.42 12.78
CA PRO A 108 9.71 3.07 13.69
C PRO A 108 9.86 4.55 13.38
N TYR A 109 9.82 5.37 14.43
CA TYR A 109 9.95 6.81 14.32
C TYR A 109 11.25 7.27 14.97
N SER A 110 12.05 8.04 14.26
CA SER A 110 13.42 8.39 14.66
C SER A 110 13.51 9.45 15.76
N THR A 111 12.39 10.08 16.16
CA THR A 111 12.39 11.24 17.06
C THR A 111 12.14 10.88 18.53
N GLY A 112 12.26 9.62 18.91
CA GLY A 112 12.09 9.18 20.31
C GLY A 112 10.64 9.12 20.83
N ILE A 113 9.64 9.51 20.02
CA ILE A 113 8.22 9.41 20.38
C ILE A 113 7.81 7.93 20.32
N SER A 114 7.24 7.43 21.42
CA SER A 114 6.80 6.04 21.51
C SER A 114 5.65 5.71 20.54
N VAL A 115 5.47 4.42 20.21
CA VAL A 115 4.33 3.98 19.39
C VAL A 115 2.98 4.35 20.04
N LYS A 116 2.88 4.23 21.37
CA LYS A 116 1.67 4.58 22.13
C LYS A 116 1.34 6.06 22.01
N GLU A 117 2.35 6.92 22.20
CA GLU A 117 2.16 8.37 22.11
C GLU A 117 1.74 8.82 20.71
N ARG A 118 2.25 8.19 19.65
CA ARG A 118 1.78 8.45 18.27
C ARG A 118 0.31 8.09 18.06
N HIS A 119 -0.17 7.00 18.67
CA HIS A 119 -1.60 6.65 18.61
C HIS A 119 -2.46 7.63 19.41
N ILE A 120 -2.00 8.06 20.59
CA ILE A 120 -2.69 9.08 21.39
C ILE A 120 -2.81 10.39 20.61
N ILE A 121 -1.74 10.83 19.94
CA ILE A 121 -1.76 12.03 19.09
C ILE A 121 -2.77 11.87 17.95
N ALA A 122 -2.78 10.71 17.29
CA ALA A 122 -3.73 10.44 16.21
C ALA A 122 -5.19 10.43 16.72
N PHE A 123 -5.46 9.75 17.84
CA PHE A 123 -6.80 9.70 18.43
C PHE A 123 -7.31 11.08 18.84
N LYS A 124 -6.45 11.90 19.47
CA LYS A 124 -6.80 13.29 19.78
C LYS A 124 -7.08 14.12 18.52
N ARG A 125 -6.27 13.95 17.46
CA ARG A 125 -6.45 14.65 16.19
C ARG A 125 -7.82 14.36 15.57
N GLU A 126 -8.26 13.11 15.60
CA GLU A 126 -9.56 12.69 15.06
C GLU A 126 -10.71 12.77 16.08
N SER A 127 -10.51 13.37 17.25
CA SER A 127 -11.51 13.45 18.32
C SER A 127 -12.05 12.08 18.81
N LEU A 128 -11.21 11.06 18.83
CA LEU A 128 -11.51 9.71 19.30
C LEU A 128 -11.17 9.54 20.79
N ASP A 129 -11.86 8.61 21.47
CA ASP A 129 -11.59 8.29 22.86
C ASP A 129 -10.24 7.58 23.03
N ILE A 130 -9.27 8.28 23.65
CA ILE A 130 -7.94 7.75 23.94
C ILE A 130 -7.97 6.55 24.88
N GLY A 131 -9.02 6.38 25.70
CA GLY A 131 -9.17 5.25 26.62
C GLY A 131 -9.26 3.91 25.89
N LEU A 132 -9.72 3.90 24.64
CA LEU A 132 -9.75 2.71 23.79
C LEU A 132 -8.36 2.11 23.55
N LEU A 133 -7.29 2.91 23.62
CA LEU A 133 -5.92 2.43 23.44
C LEU A 133 -5.39 1.61 24.62
N GLU A 134 -6.10 1.60 25.76
CA GLU A 134 -5.79 0.77 26.92
C GLU A 134 -6.55 -0.58 26.91
N ASP A 135 -7.40 -0.82 25.90
CA ASP A 135 -8.11 -2.08 25.76
C ASP A 135 -7.13 -3.26 25.58
N LEU A 136 -7.35 -4.35 26.33
CA LEU A 136 -6.49 -5.54 26.32
C LEU A 136 -6.40 -6.23 24.96
N LYS A 137 -7.34 -5.97 24.05
CA LYS A 137 -7.29 -6.43 22.66
C LYS A 137 -6.14 -5.77 21.88
N VAL A 138 -5.69 -4.57 22.27
CA VAL A 138 -4.78 -3.74 21.48
C VAL A 138 -3.32 -4.05 21.82
N ILE A 139 -2.57 -4.50 20.81
CA ILE A 139 -1.12 -4.70 20.87
C ILE A 139 -0.47 -3.71 19.90
N LEU A 140 0.20 -2.71 20.45
CA LEU A 140 0.92 -1.71 19.66
C LEU A 140 2.32 -2.23 19.30
N MET A 141 2.64 -2.24 18.01
CA MET A 141 3.90 -2.75 17.49
C MET A 141 4.69 -1.66 16.78
N ASP A 142 5.98 -1.58 17.07
CA ASP A 142 6.91 -0.76 16.32
C ASP A 142 7.66 -1.63 15.30
N GLY A 143 7.18 -1.63 14.05
CA GLY A 143 7.58 -2.59 13.03
C GLY A 143 7.65 -1.98 11.64
N ASN A 144 8.59 -2.46 10.84
CA ASN A 144 8.74 -2.09 9.43
C ASN A 144 8.21 -3.19 8.53
N ALA A 145 7.00 -3.02 8.00
CA ALA A 145 6.35 -3.97 7.10
C ALA A 145 7.19 -4.34 5.86
N ALA A 146 8.10 -3.48 5.40
CA ALA A 146 8.97 -3.74 4.25
C ALA A 146 10.19 -4.61 4.59
N SER A 147 10.48 -4.81 5.87
CA SER A 147 11.58 -5.64 6.37
C SER A 147 11.13 -7.09 6.55
N PRO A 148 12.01 -8.08 6.31
CA PRO A 148 11.75 -9.46 6.72
C PRO A 148 11.41 -9.55 8.20
N GLY A 149 10.42 -10.38 8.56
CA GLY A 149 9.95 -10.50 9.96
C GLY A 149 9.44 -9.19 10.56
N PHE A 150 9.07 -8.21 9.73
CA PHE A 150 8.69 -6.84 10.10
C PHE A 150 9.67 -6.07 10.99
N LYS A 151 10.91 -6.56 11.17
CA LYS A 151 11.88 -6.03 12.14
C LYS A 151 11.29 -5.92 13.57
N ILE A 152 10.43 -6.86 13.94
CA ILE A 152 9.90 -7.01 15.31
C ILE A 152 10.57 -8.21 15.99
N ASP A 153 10.31 -8.38 17.29
CA ASP A 153 10.74 -9.56 18.01
C ASP A 153 10.18 -10.84 17.36
N ARG A 154 10.99 -11.90 17.30
CA ARG A 154 10.63 -13.13 16.61
C ARG A 154 9.44 -13.83 17.27
N VAL A 155 9.36 -13.83 18.60
CA VAL A 155 8.24 -14.45 19.31
C VAL A 155 6.95 -13.71 18.98
N LEU A 156 7.00 -12.37 18.94
CA LEU A 156 5.84 -11.56 18.54
C LEU A 156 5.46 -11.79 17.07
N TYR A 157 6.43 -11.91 16.17
CA TYR A 157 6.17 -12.23 14.76
C TYR A 157 5.49 -13.59 14.62
N ASP A 158 6.04 -14.63 15.24
CA ASP A 158 5.52 -15.99 15.19
C ASP A 158 4.10 -16.03 15.77
N GLN A 159 3.86 -15.39 16.93
CA GLN A 159 2.51 -15.23 17.51
C GLN A 159 1.52 -14.53 16.57
N THR A 160 1.98 -13.50 15.86
CA THR A 160 1.15 -12.76 14.91
C THR A 160 0.80 -13.65 13.71
N ALA A 161 1.80 -14.29 13.11
CA ALA A 161 1.61 -15.20 11.98
C ALA A 161 0.66 -16.35 12.33
N ASP A 162 0.78 -16.87 13.55
CA ASP A 162 0.03 -18.00 14.09
C ASP A 162 -1.45 -17.71 14.38
N SER A 163 -1.83 -16.44 14.54
CA SER A 163 -3.16 -16.06 15.04
C SER A 163 -3.91 -15.10 14.13
N VAL A 164 -3.23 -14.37 13.24
CA VAL A 164 -3.86 -13.34 12.42
C VAL A 164 -4.87 -13.94 11.44
N THR A 165 -6.09 -13.43 11.48
CA THR A 165 -7.19 -13.84 10.60
C THR A 165 -7.45 -12.83 9.48
N HIS A 166 -7.13 -11.56 9.75
CA HIS A 166 -7.34 -10.44 8.83
C HIS A 166 -6.15 -9.49 8.89
N ILE A 167 -5.69 -9.04 7.73
CA ILE A 167 -4.63 -8.06 7.59
C ILE A 167 -5.21 -6.83 6.89
N ILE A 168 -5.33 -5.71 7.58
CA ILE A 168 -5.75 -4.43 6.99
C ILE A 168 -4.51 -3.59 6.72
N HIS A 169 -4.09 -3.57 5.46
CA HIS A 169 -2.95 -2.77 5.02
C HIS A 169 -3.40 -1.37 4.54
N ASN A 170 -3.48 -0.42 5.47
CA ASN A 170 -3.76 0.99 5.20
C ASN A 170 -2.49 1.85 5.10
N ALA A 171 -1.40 1.51 5.81
CA ALA A 171 -0.18 2.31 5.84
C ALA A 171 0.43 2.54 4.44
N TRP A 172 0.28 3.75 3.92
CA TRP A 172 0.91 4.15 2.67
C TRP A 172 1.46 5.57 2.75
N ARG A 173 2.61 5.81 2.14
CA ARG A 173 3.09 7.17 1.97
C ARG A 173 2.25 7.83 0.86
N VAL A 174 1.50 8.88 1.17
CA VAL A 174 0.81 9.65 0.13
C VAL A 174 1.76 10.73 -0.38
N ASN A 175 2.28 10.57 -1.60
CA ASN A 175 3.12 11.58 -2.24
C ASN A 175 2.96 11.52 -3.76
N PHE A 176 2.27 12.49 -4.34
CA PHE A 176 1.94 12.50 -5.76
C PHE A 176 3.10 12.94 -6.67
N ASN A 177 4.19 13.43 -6.07
CA ASN A 177 5.29 14.07 -6.79
C ASN A 177 6.48 13.13 -7.05
N VAL A 178 6.55 11.99 -6.37
CA VAL A 178 7.67 11.05 -6.52
C VAL A 178 7.34 9.93 -7.50
N SER A 179 8.38 9.34 -8.10
CA SER A 179 8.28 8.18 -8.99
C SER A 179 7.79 6.92 -8.26
N VAL A 180 7.27 5.95 -9.02
CA VAL A 180 6.87 4.62 -8.49
C VAL A 180 8.01 3.92 -7.73
N SER A 181 9.26 4.06 -8.18
CA SER A 181 10.43 3.48 -7.50
C SER A 181 10.61 3.99 -6.06
N SER A 182 10.18 5.22 -5.76
CA SER A 182 10.20 5.76 -4.39
C SER A 182 9.21 5.09 -3.45
N PHE A 183 8.28 4.29 -3.98
CA PHE A 183 7.30 3.49 -3.24
C PHE A 183 7.66 2.02 -3.13
N GLU A 184 8.86 1.60 -3.57
CA GLU A 184 9.24 0.19 -3.56
C GLU A 184 9.17 -0.44 -2.16
N SER A 185 9.46 0.33 -1.10
CA SER A 185 9.27 -0.11 0.29
C SER A 185 7.79 -0.40 0.63
N ASN A 186 6.86 0.43 0.16
CA ASN A 186 5.43 0.19 0.31
C ASN A 186 4.98 -1.05 -0.47
N ILE A 187 5.44 -1.18 -1.72
CA ILE A 187 5.15 -2.35 -2.58
C ILE A 187 5.68 -3.64 -1.93
N LYS A 188 6.90 -3.62 -1.40
CA LYS A 188 7.50 -4.74 -0.67
C LYS A 188 6.70 -5.11 0.58
N SER A 189 6.10 -4.13 1.26
CA SER A 189 5.24 -4.39 2.43
C SER A 189 4.03 -5.25 2.05
N VAL A 190 3.41 -5.00 0.89
CA VAL A 190 2.31 -5.83 0.36
C VAL A 190 2.77 -7.26 0.17
N ARG A 191 3.93 -7.47 -0.44
CA ARG A 191 4.50 -8.81 -0.61
C ARG A 191 4.70 -9.51 0.73
N ASN A 192 5.28 -8.83 1.72
CA ASN A 192 5.51 -9.43 3.03
C ASN A 192 4.19 -9.78 3.76
N PHE A 193 3.10 -9.03 3.54
CA PHE A 193 1.78 -9.40 4.08
C PHE A 193 1.14 -10.58 3.37
N ILE A 194 1.37 -10.74 2.07
CA ILE A 194 1.00 -11.95 1.33
C ILE A 194 1.74 -13.15 1.91
N ASP A 195 3.06 -13.01 2.14
CA ASP A 195 3.86 -14.08 2.73
C ASP A 195 3.40 -14.42 4.14
N LEU A 196 3.07 -13.43 4.98
CA LEU A 196 2.50 -13.64 6.31
C LEU A 196 1.17 -14.41 6.23
N SER A 197 0.25 -13.96 5.36
CA SER A 197 -1.06 -14.60 5.16
C SER A 197 -0.93 -16.08 4.77
N LEU A 198 0.06 -16.40 3.93
CA LEU A 198 0.30 -17.76 3.45
C LEU A 198 1.20 -18.61 4.37
N SER A 199 1.76 -18.02 5.43
CA SER A 199 2.72 -18.69 6.31
C SER A 199 2.09 -19.59 7.37
N ASP A 200 0.84 -19.33 7.77
CA ASP A 200 0.14 -20.21 8.71
C ASP A 200 -0.26 -21.50 8.00
N THR A 201 0.19 -22.64 8.53
CA THR A 201 -0.12 -23.97 8.01
C THR A 201 -1.21 -24.67 8.81
N ARG A 202 -1.66 -24.07 9.91
CA ARG A 202 -2.60 -24.68 10.86
C ARG A 202 -4.04 -24.24 10.64
N SER A 203 -4.24 -23.09 9.99
CA SER A 203 -5.56 -22.52 9.71
C SER A 203 -5.67 -21.95 8.29
N ASN A 204 -6.78 -21.28 8.00
CA ASN A 204 -6.98 -20.60 6.73
C ASN A 204 -6.02 -19.43 6.55
N PRO A 205 -5.54 -19.12 5.32
CA PRO A 205 -4.81 -17.90 5.08
C PRO A 205 -5.57 -16.66 5.55
N ALA A 206 -4.85 -15.75 6.18
CA ALA A 206 -5.40 -14.49 6.66
C ALA A 206 -5.97 -13.69 5.50
N HIS A 207 -7.16 -13.10 5.66
CA HIS A 207 -7.77 -12.26 4.64
C HIS A 207 -7.00 -10.94 4.53
N LEU A 208 -6.34 -10.71 3.39
CA LEU A 208 -5.63 -9.47 3.12
C LEU A 208 -6.57 -8.40 2.56
N ILE A 209 -6.81 -7.34 3.33
CA ILE A 209 -7.57 -6.17 2.93
C ILE A 209 -6.59 -5.05 2.64
N PHE A 210 -6.49 -4.64 1.38
CA PHE A 210 -5.60 -3.58 0.92
C PHE A 210 -6.36 -2.29 0.66
N ILE A 211 -5.97 -1.21 1.36
CA ILE A 211 -6.49 0.13 1.08
C ILE A 211 -5.73 0.71 -0.11
N SER A 212 -6.37 0.67 -1.28
CA SER A 212 -5.89 1.27 -2.51
C SER A 212 -6.49 2.67 -2.72
N SER A 213 -6.44 3.19 -3.95
CA SER A 213 -6.96 4.51 -4.30
C SER A 213 -7.62 4.50 -5.66
N VAL A 214 -8.66 5.32 -5.83
CA VAL A 214 -9.24 5.62 -7.16
C VAL A 214 -8.21 6.20 -8.14
N GLY A 215 -7.05 6.67 -7.65
CA GLY A 215 -5.94 7.11 -8.50
C GLY A 215 -5.39 6.05 -9.45
N VAL A 216 -5.66 4.75 -9.23
CA VAL A 216 -5.33 3.69 -10.19
C VAL A 216 -6.16 3.74 -11.47
N LEU A 217 -7.24 4.54 -11.48
CA LEU A 217 -8.17 4.73 -12.59
C LEU A 217 -8.06 6.13 -13.23
N ARG A 218 -7.03 6.91 -12.88
CA ARG A 218 -6.90 8.33 -13.26
C ARG A 218 -7.07 8.61 -14.75
N ASN A 219 -6.46 7.80 -15.60
CA ASN A 219 -6.47 7.97 -17.05
C ASN A 219 -7.48 7.06 -17.73
N SER A 220 -8.42 6.47 -16.98
CA SER A 220 -9.42 5.62 -17.60
C SER A 220 -10.21 6.41 -18.63
N ARG A 221 -10.25 5.89 -19.86
CA ARG A 221 -10.99 6.46 -20.98
C ARG A 221 -12.39 5.85 -21.12
N GLU A 222 -12.80 5.02 -20.18
CA GLU A 222 -14.15 4.49 -20.18
C GLU A 222 -15.13 5.63 -19.85
N HIS A 223 -15.85 6.12 -20.85
CA HIS A 223 -16.88 7.15 -20.71
C HIS A 223 -18.17 6.64 -20.00
N LYS A 224 -18.11 5.47 -19.35
CA LYS A 224 -19.20 4.81 -18.63
C LYS A 224 -18.78 4.52 -17.19
N LEU A 225 -19.74 4.13 -16.35
CA LEU A 225 -19.50 3.60 -15.01
C LEU A 225 -18.41 2.52 -15.06
N MET A 226 -17.29 2.76 -14.37
CA MET A 226 -16.20 1.80 -14.26
C MET A 226 -16.60 0.70 -13.26
N PRO A 227 -16.74 -0.57 -13.68
CA PRO A 227 -17.00 -1.65 -12.75
C PRO A 227 -15.79 -1.88 -11.83
N GLU A 228 -16.04 -2.39 -10.62
CA GLU A 228 -15.01 -2.82 -9.67
C GLU A 228 -14.33 -4.12 -10.15
N ARG A 229 -13.65 -4.05 -11.30
CA ARG A 229 -12.89 -5.16 -11.87
C ARG A 229 -11.52 -5.25 -11.20
N TYR A 230 -11.10 -6.49 -11.01
CA TYR A 230 -9.79 -6.84 -10.44
C TYR A 230 -8.64 -6.59 -11.44
N GLN A 231 -8.89 -6.78 -12.74
CA GLN A 231 -7.89 -6.60 -13.79
C GLN A 231 -7.97 -5.19 -14.38
N LEU A 232 -6.94 -4.37 -14.11
CA LEU A 232 -6.81 -3.03 -14.67
C LEU A 232 -5.56 -2.94 -15.54
N GLN A 233 -5.67 -2.25 -16.67
CA GLN A 233 -4.50 -1.93 -17.48
C GLN A 233 -3.62 -0.88 -16.76
N PRO A 234 -2.28 -1.02 -16.81
CA PRO A 234 -1.35 -0.08 -16.17
C PRO A 234 -1.53 1.36 -16.68
N ASP A 235 -1.91 1.51 -17.94
CA ASP A 235 -2.21 2.78 -18.62
C ASP A 235 -3.18 3.67 -17.83
N ASN A 236 -4.10 3.09 -17.07
CA ASN A 236 -5.04 3.82 -16.23
C ASN A 236 -4.36 4.59 -15.08
N ALA A 237 -3.20 4.12 -14.60
CA ALA A 237 -2.51 4.67 -13.44
C ALA A 237 -1.27 5.52 -13.79
N ILE A 238 -0.74 5.38 -15.02
CA ILE A 238 0.51 6.01 -15.48
C ILE A 238 0.49 7.54 -15.34
N GLY A 239 1.62 8.13 -14.95
CA GLY A 239 1.82 9.58 -14.89
C GLY A 239 1.67 10.16 -13.48
N MET A 240 1.48 9.33 -12.47
CA MET A 240 1.58 9.74 -11.07
C MET A 240 2.08 8.56 -10.22
N GLY A 241 3.30 8.67 -9.68
CA GLY A 241 3.96 7.53 -9.02
C GLY A 241 3.17 6.93 -7.85
N TYR A 242 2.35 7.71 -7.16
CA TYR A 242 1.43 7.19 -6.15
C TYR A 242 0.38 6.24 -6.75
N GLY A 243 -0.32 6.65 -7.82
CA GLY A 243 -1.32 5.80 -8.49
C GLY A 243 -0.68 4.56 -9.11
N GLU A 244 0.48 4.74 -9.75
CA GLU A 244 1.31 3.66 -10.27
C GLU A 244 1.67 2.64 -9.18
N SER A 245 2.11 3.11 -8.00
CA SER A 245 2.48 2.22 -6.89
C SER A 245 1.31 1.41 -6.35
N LYS A 246 0.11 2.02 -6.26
CA LYS A 246 -1.12 1.33 -5.85
C LYS A 246 -1.54 0.30 -6.89
N TRP A 247 -1.47 0.63 -8.18
CA TRP A 247 -1.74 -0.33 -9.26
C TRP A 247 -0.79 -1.52 -9.22
N VAL A 248 0.52 -1.30 -9.04
CA VAL A 248 1.51 -2.40 -8.90
C VAL A 248 1.13 -3.32 -7.74
N SER A 249 0.72 -2.77 -6.61
CA SER A 249 0.30 -3.54 -5.45
C SER A 249 -1.00 -4.31 -5.64
N GLU A 250 -2.00 -3.71 -6.29
CA GLU A 250 -3.22 -4.43 -6.68
C GLU A 250 -2.91 -5.63 -7.57
N GLU A 251 -2.01 -5.44 -8.55
CA GLU A 251 -1.62 -6.51 -9.48
C GLU A 251 -0.81 -7.62 -8.79
N ILE A 252 0.05 -7.29 -7.83
CA ILE A 252 0.77 -8.30 -7.01
C ILE A 252 -0.24 -9.14 -6.20
N ILE A 253 -1.21 -8.50 -5.55
CA ILE A 253 -2.26 -9.19 -4.78
C ILE A 253 -3.10 -10.08 -5.69
N ARG A 254 -3.53 -9.57 -6.86
CA ARG A 254 -4.30 -10.33 -7.85
C ARG A 254 -3.55 -11.60 -8.26
N ARG A 255 -2.30 -11.47 -8.70
CA ARG A 255 -1.47 -12.61 -9.13
C ARG A 255 -1.27 -13.62 -8.01
N ALA A 256 -1.07 -13.16 -6.77
CA ALA A 256 -0.99 -14.05 -5.62
C ALA A 256 -2.29 -14.82 -5.40
N SER A 257 -3.45 -14.15 -5.44
CA SER A 257 -4.77 -14.79 -5.29
C SER A 257 -5.13 -15.74 -6.44
N GLU A 258 -4.51 -15.62 -7.62
CA GLU A 258 -4.75 -16.54 -8.74
C GLU A 258 -4.02 -17.87 -8.61
N ILE A 259 -2.85 -17.88 -7.97
CA ILE A 259 -1.99 -19.08 -7.91
C ILE A 259 -1.79 -19.61 -6.48
N THR A 260 -2.39 -18.97 -5.48
CA THR A 260 -2.36 -19.38 -4.09
C THR A 260 -3.75 -19.26 -3.46
N PRO A 261 -4.01 -19.89 -2.30
CA PRO A 261 -5.28 -19.74 -1.58
C PRO A 261 -5.47 -18.37 -0.89
N LEU A 262 -4.66 -17.36 -1.21
CA LEU A 262 -4.76 -16.02 -0.64
C LEU A 262 -6.16 -15.42 -0.87
N ARG A 263 -6.87 -15.15 0.22
CA ARG A 263 -8.10 -14.35 0.19
C ARG A 263 -7.75 -12.88 0.30
N SER A 264 -8.28 -12.07 -0.61
CA SER A 264 -7.95 -10.65 -0.66
C SER A 264 -9.14 -9.76 -1.04
N THR A 265 -9.16 -8.56 -0.48
CA THR A 265 -10.10 -7.47 -0.83
C THR A 265 -9.32 -6.19 -1.08
N ILE A 266 -9.60 -5.53 -2.21
CA ILE A 266 -9.01 -4.24 -2.56
C ILE A 266 -10.07 -3.17 -2.38
N ILE A 267 -9.78 -2.16 -1.56
CA ILE A 267 -10.69 -1.02 -1.32
C ILE A 267 -10.06 0.22 -1.95
N ARG A 268 -10.58 0.68 -3.09
CA ARG A 268 -10.07 1.87 -3.79
C ARG A 268 -10.70 3.14 -3.20
N CYS A 269 -10.04 3.75 -2.22
CA CYS A 269 -10.54 4.95 -1.57
C CYS A 269 -10.47 6.19 -2.48
N GLY A 270 -11.52 7.00 -2.43
CA GLY A 270 -11.61 8.31 -3.08
C GLY A 270 -10.99 9.43 -2.23
N GLN A 271 -11.54 10.63 -2.38
CA GLN A 271 -11.18 11.75 -1.52
C GLN A 271 -11.70 11.51 -0.11
N MET A 272 -10.78 11.44 0.86
CA MET A 272 -11.12 11.41 2.28
C MET A 272 -11.37 12.85 2.75
N THR A 273 -12.46 13.06 3.48
CA THR A 273 -12.86 14.36 4.04
C THR A 273 -13.31 14.18 5.47
N GLY A 274 -13.22 15.24 6.28
CA GLY A 274 -13.42 15.14 7.72
C GLY A 274 -12.13 14.79 8.45
N GLY A 275 -12.07 15.17 9.72
CA GLY A 275 -10.87 15.18 10.56
C GLY A 275 -10.92 16.36 11.51
#